data_AF-A0A6H1N6H2-F1
#
_entry.id   AF-A0A6H1N6H2-F1
#
_cell.length_a   1.000
_cell.length_b   1.000
_cell.length_c   1.000
_cell.angle_alpha   90.00
_cell.angle_beta   90.00
_cell.angle_gamma   90.00
#
_symmetry.space_group_name_H-M   'P 1'
#
loop_
_entity.id
_entity.type
_entity.pdbx_description
1 polymer ?
#
loop_
_entity_poly.entity_id
_entity_poly.type
_entity_poly.pdbx_seq_one_letter_code
_entity_poly.pdbx_strand_id
1 'polypeptide(L)'
;MLHALMSPLTARTVRGLIGTVADAVRSVIAPASLVESPAVETVPDPVDVLAADELPAVETIEAAAREYERAADQARRADRGKRAAKKVLDKLPAGIYGTWRVFRTPSSRQTPDLAEITRIFKANNLGPVPMKPCAPSLKVELVEVVPVDVETLAGVAA
;
A
#
# COMPACT_ATOMS: atom_id res chain seq x y z
N MET A 1 52.91 -36.81 -0.58
CA MET A 1 52.20 -36.27 0.60
C MET A 1 51.33 -35.12 0.10
N LEU A 2 50.14 -35.39 -0.45
CA LEU A 2 48.85 -35.45 0.26
C LEU A 2 48.62 -34.24 1.18
N HIS A 3 47.94 -33.20 0.66
CA HIS A 3 46.85 -32.53 1.37
C HIS A 3 46.02 -31.66 0.40
N ALA A 4 44.95 -32.27 -0.10
CA ALA A 4 43.78 -31.58 -0.61
C ALA A 4 42.84 -31.24 0.56
N LEU A 5 41.83 -30.41 0.28
CA LEU A 5 40.61 -30.11 1.06
C LEU A 5 40.77 -29.01 2.12
N MET A 6 40.24 -27.82 1.83
CA MET A 6 38.90 -27.39 2.27
C MET A 6 38.72 -25.89 1.98
N SER A 7 38.01 -25.57 0.90
CA SER A 7 37.51 -24.22 0.63
C SER A 7 36.08 -24.09 1.19
N PRO A 8 35.79 -23.11 2.08
CA PRO A 8 34.48 -22.97 2.72
C PRO A 8 33.45 -22.18 1.88
N LEU A 9 33.66 -22.07 0.55
CA LEU A 9 32.84 -21.20 -0.30
C LEU A 9 31.69 -21.92 -1.04
N THR A 10 31.67 -23.25 -1.06
CA THR A 10 30.62 -24.05 -1.72
C THR A 10 29.35 -24.25 -0.90
N ALA A 11 29.39 -24.05 0.43
CA ALA A 11 28.22 -24.26 1.29
C ALA A 11 27.15 -23.17 1.15
N ARG A 12 27.51 -21.96 0.70
CA ARG A 12 26.59 -20.81 0.62
C ARG A 12 25.64 -20.86 -0.58
N THR A 13 26.08 -21.45 -1.69
CA THR A 13 25.31 -21.55 -2.94
C THR A 13 24.26 -22.65 -2.90
N VAL A 14 24.53 -23.77 -2.22
CA VAL A 14 23.59 -24.90 -2.12
C VAL A 14 22.37 -24.55 -1.27
N ARG A 15 22.54 -23.81 -0.17
CA ARG A 15 21.41 -23.40 0.70
C ARG A 15 20.47 -22.41 0.00
N GLY A 16 21.01 -21.52 -0.85
CA GLY A 16 20.20 -20.60 -1.66
C GLY A 16 19.39 -21.31 -2.74
N LEU A 17 20.01 -22.28 -3.43
CA LEU A 17 19.33 -23.09 -4.46
C LEU A 17 18.21 -23.96 -3.87
N ILE A 18 18.45 -24.60 -2.72
CA ILE A 18 17.42 -25.39 -2.03
C ILE A 18 16.24 -24.52 -1.59
N GLY A 19 16.50 -23.29 -1.13
CA GLY A 19 15.46 -22.31 -0.80
C GLY A 19 14.59 -21.97 -2.01
N THR A 20 15.21 -21.67 -3.17
CA THR A 20 14.46 -21.35 -4.40
C THR A 20 13.63 -22.51 -4.93
N VAL A 21 14.10 -23.75 -4.79
CA VAL A 21 13.36 -24.94 -5.19
C VAL A 21 12.22 -25.23 -4.22
N ALA A 22 12.44 -25.06 -2.91
CA ALA A 22 11.39 -25.22 -1.91
C ALA A 22 10.26 -24.19 -2.08
N ASP A 23 10.60 -22.93 -2.39
CA ASP A 23 9.62 -21.89 -2.69
C ASP A 23 8.87 -22.17 -4.00
N ALA A 24 9.55 -22.68 -5.02
CA ALA A 24 8.92 -23.08 -6.28
C ALA A 24 8.00 -24.32 -6.12
N VAL A 25 8.36 -25.27 -5.25
CA VAL A 25 7.52 -26.44 -4.97
C VAL A 25 6.34 -26.05 -4.09
N ARG A 26 6.54 -25.17 -3.11
CA ARG A 26 5.45 -24.64 -2.27
C ARG A 26 4.46 -23.80 -3.08
N SER A 27 4.92 -23.01 -4.05
CA SER A 27 4.03 -22.23 -4.93
C SER A 27 3.17 -23.11 -5.84
N VAL A 28 3.63 -24.33 -6.18
CA VAL A 28 2.89 -25.29 -7.01
C VAL A 28 1.94 -26.17 -6.18
N ILE A 29 2.33 -26.57 -4.97
CA ILE A 29 1.55 -27.53 -4.16
C ILE A 29 0.44 -26.86 -3.35
N ALA A 30 0.60 -25.60 -2.95
CA ALA A 30 -0.42 -24.91 -2.14
C ALA A 30 -0.41 -23.39 -2.39
N PRO A 31 -0.85 -22.91 -3.57
CA PRO A 31 -1.01 -21.48 -3.81
C PRO A 31 -2.03 -20.85 -2.85
N ALA A 32 -3.01 -21.63 -2.39
CA ALA A 32 -4.11 -21.17 -1.53
C ALA A 32 -3.69 -20.86 -0.07
N SER A 33 -2.61 -21.47 0.45
CA SER A 33 -2.16 -21.20 1.84
C SER A 33 -1.22 -20.01 1.96
N LEU A 34 -0.81 -19.42 0.84
CA LEU A 34 -0.01 -18.18 0.80
C LEU A 34 -0.87 -16.91 0.81
N VAL A 35 -2.18 -17.06 0.65
CA VAL A 35 -3.15 -15.95 0.62
C VAL A 35 -4.20 -16.20 1.69
N GLU A 36 -3.78 -16.21 2.95
CA GLU A 36 -4.72 -15.95 4.04
C GLU A 36 -5.16 -14.50 3.86
N SER A 37 -6.36 -14.28 3.31
CA SER A 37 -6.92 -12.95 3.16
C SER A 37 -7.03 -12.35 4.56
N PRO A 38 -6.29 -11.26 4.88
CA PRO A 38 -6.35 -10.68 6.20
C PRO A 38 -7.80 -10.29 6.48
N ALA A 39 -8.34 -10.69 7.63
CA ALA A 39 -9.63 -10.22 8.07
C ALA A 39 -9.62 -8.69 8.01
N VAL A 40 -10.50 -8.12 7.18
CA VAL A 40 -10.57 -6.67 7.00
C VAL A 40 -11.08 -6.08 8.31
N GLU A 41 -10.18 -5.45 9.07
CA GLU A 41 -10.54 -4.68 10.25
C GLU A 41 -11.30 -3.43 9.80
N THR A 42 -12.63 -3.47 9.92
CA THR A 42 -13.52 -2.38 9.51
C THR A 42 -13.67 -1.36 10.64
N VAL A 43 -13.50 -0.08 10.31
CA VAL A 43 -13.79 1.05 11.20
C VAL A 43 -15.30 1.33 11.17
N PRO A 44 -15.91 1.90 12.22
CA PRO A 44 -17.31 2.31 12.18
C PRO A 44 -17.62 3.16 10.95
N ASP A 45 -18.79 2.91 10.39
CA ASP A 45 -19.33 3.64 9.26
C ASP A 45 -19.38 5.16 9.52
N PRO A 46 -19.24 6.00 8.47
CA PRO A 46 -19.40 7.43 8.62
C PRO A 46 -20.80 7.79 9.12
N VAL A 47 -20.94 8.98 9.71
CA VAL A 47 -22.22 9.45 10.28
C VAL A 47 -23.33 9.54 9.21
N ASP A 48 -22.94 9.80 7.96
CA ASP A 48 -23.84 10.04 6.84
C ASP A 48 -23.92 8.84 5.87
N VAL A 49 -23.98 7.61 6.39
CA VAL A 49 -24.25 6.43 5.55
C VAL A 49 -25.70 6.45 5.07
N LEU A 50 -25.89 6.23 3.77
CA LEU A 50 -27.19 6.16 3.12
C LEU A 50 -28.01 4.98 3.65
N ALA A 51 -29.29 5.21 3.89
CA ALA A 51 -30.23 4.14 4.19
C ALA A 51 -30.49 3.26 2.95
N ALA A 52 -31.02 2.05 3.13
CA ALA A 52 -31.21 1.09 2.04
C ALA A 52 -32.13 1.59 0.92
N ASP A 53 -33.11 2.42 1.23
CA ASP A 53 -34.03 3.08 0.31
C ASP A 53 -33.44 4.33 -0.37
N GLU A 54 -32.32 4.84 0.15
CA GLU A 54 -31.57 5.96 -0.40
C GLU A 54 -30.38 5.50 -1.27
N LEU A 55 -30.12 4.18 -1.32
CA LEU A 55 -29.03 3.63 -2.13
C LEU A 55 -29.29 3.91 -3.61
N PRO A 56 -28.32 4.51 -4.33
CA PRO A 56 -28.45 4.66 -5.77
C PRO A 56 -28.44 3.28 -6.45
N ALA A 57 -28.92 3.24 -7.70
CA ALA A 57 -28.89 2.03 -8.50
C ALA A 57 -27.46 1.45 -8.59
N VAL A 58 -27.35 0.12 -8.60
CA VAL A 58 -26.05 -0.60 -8.57
C VAL A 58 -25.13 -0.13 -9.70
N GLU A 59 -25.69 0.11 -10.88
CA GLU A 59 -24.96 0.61 -12.05
C GLU A 59 -24.29 1.97 -11.78
N THR A 60 -24.92 2.81 -10.95
CA THR A 60 -24.36 4.10 -10.54
C THR A 60 -23.19 3.90 -9.58
N ILE A 61 -23.32 2.98 -8.62
CA ILE A 61 -22.25 2.62 -7.68
C ILE A 61 -21.05 2.05 -8.44
N GLU A 62 -21.28 1.13 -9.38
CA GLU A 62 -20.22 0.56 -10.20
C GLU A 62 -19.55 1.60 -11.10
N ALA A 63 -20.33 2.47 -11.74
CA ALA A 63 -19.77 3.54 -12.56
C ALA A 63 -18.89 4.48 -11.73
N ALA A 64 -19.34 4.85 -10.52
CA ALA A 64 -18.57 5.66 -9.59
C ALA A 64 -17.28 4.95 -9.13
N ALA A 65 -17.35 3.65 -8.82
CA ALA A 65 -16.18 2.85 -8.41
C ALA A 65 -15.12 2.77 -9.53
N ARG A 66 -15.54 2.51 -10.77
CA ARG A 66 -14.63 2.47 -11.93
C ARG A 66 -13.97 3.83 -12.18
N GLU A 67 -14.72 4.91 -12.05
CA GLU A 67 -14.17 6.25 -12.21
C GLU A 67 -13.19 6.61 -11.08
N TYR A 68 -13.53 6.27 -9.83
CA TYR A 68 -12.65 6.45 -8.69
C TYR A 68 -11.31 5.72 -8.89
N GLU A 69 -11.35 4.46 -9.34
CA GLU A 69 -10.14 3.68 -9.61
C GLU A 69 -9.25 4.37 -10.66
N ARG A 70 -9.84 4.74 -11.81
CA ARG A 70 -9.12 5.42 -12.90
C ARG A 70 -8.47 6.72 -12.44
N ALA A 71 -9.22 7.55 -11.71
CA ALA A 71 -8.75 8.83 -11.20
C ALA A 71 -7.63 8.64 -10.18
N ALA A 72 -7.76 7.70 -9.24
CA ALA A 72 -6.73 7.37 -8.26
C ALA A 72 -5.43 6.94 -8.95
N ASP A 73 -5.54 6.14 -10.00
CA ASP A 73 -4.41 5.66 -10.78
C ASP A 73 -3.70 6.77 -11.57
N GLN A 74 -4.47 7.66 -12.19
CA GLN A 74 -3.93 8.85 -12.84
C GLN A 74 -3.20 9.75 -11.82
N ALA A 75 -3.79 9.99 -10.65
CA ALA A 75 -3.18 10.78 -9.59
C ALA A 75 -1.84 10.17 -9.14
N ARG A 76 -1.78 8.85 -8.92
CA ARG A 76 -0.54 8.15 -8.57
C ARG A 76 0.53 8.28 -9.65
N ARG A 77 0.17 8.16 -10.94
CA ARG A 77 1.10 8.36 -12.07
C ARG A 77 1.65 9.78 -12.09
N ALA A 78 0.78 10.77 -11.97
CA ALA A 78 1.16 12.19 -11.93
C ALA A 78 2.08 12.48 -10.75
N ASP A 79 1.77 11.95 -9.57
CA ASP A 79 2.59 12.08 -8.37
C ASP A 79 3.99 11.47 -8.53
N ARG A 80 4.09 10.28 -9.14
CA ARG A 80 5.40 9.69 -9.46
C ARG A 80 6.18 10.56 -10.43
N GLY A 81 5.53 11.08 -11.48
CA GLY A 81 6.13 12.03 -12.42
C GLY A 81 6.65 13.29 -11.72
N LYS A 82 5.83 13.90 -10.86
CA LYS A 82 6.20 15.08 -10.06
C LYS A 82 7.39 14.79 -9.15
N ARG A 83 7.40 13.65 -8.44
CA ARG A 83 8.54 13.24 -7.58
C ARG A 83 9.82 13.08 -8.40
N ALA A 84 9.74 12.45 -9.57
CA ALA A 84 10.89 12.26 -10.45
C ALA A 84 11.45 13.61 -10.96
N ALA A 85 10.57 14.50 -11.46
CA ALA A 85 10.98 15.83 -11.92
C ALA A 85 11.59 16.66 -10.77
N LYS A 86 10.98 16.61 -9.58
CA LYS A 86 11.45 17.34 -8.40
C LYS A 86 12.88 16.93 -7.99
N LYS A 87 13.27 15.66 -8.13
CA LYS A 87 14.65 15.20 -7.85
C LYS A 87 15.71 15.94 -8.66
N VAL A 88 15.38 16.37 -9.87
CA VAL A 88 16.27 17.17 -10.73
C VAL A 88 16.18 18.64 -10.34
N LEU A 89 14.97 19.19 -10.30
CA LEU A 89 14.73 20.62 -10.05
C LEU A 89 15.19 21.08 -8.66
N ASP A 90 15.19 20.20 -7.65
CA ASP A 90 15.67 20.52 -6.30
C ASP A 90 17.18 20.77 -6.22
N LYS A 91 17.96 20.27 -7.19
CA LYS A 91 19.41 20.42 -7.22
C LYS A 91 19.89 21.65 -8.00
N LEU A 92 18.96 22.34 -8.68
CA LEU A 92 19.30 23.48 -9.51
C LEU A 92 19.36 24.77 -8.67
N PRO A 93 20.37 25.63 -8.89
CA PRO A 93 20.32 26.99 -8.39
C PRO A 93 19.19 27.77 -9.08
N ALA A 94 18.78 28.87 -8.45
CA ALA A 94 17.82 29.78 -9.04
C ALA A 94 18.34 30.33 -10.37
N GLY A 95 17.51 30.34 -11.41
CA GLY A 95 17.94 30.69 -12.76
C GLY A 95 16.88 30.39 -13.83
N ILE A 96 17.23 30.62 -15.09
CA ILE A 96 16.39 30.33 -16.25
C ILE A 96 17.03 29.17 -17.04
N TYR A 97 16.23 28.15 -17.34
CA TYR A 97 16.63 26.95 -18.08
C TYR A 97 15.66 26.76 -19.26
N GLY A 98 16.07 27.20 -20.44
CA GLY A 98 15.20 27.27 -21.61
C GLY A 98 14.01 28.22 -21.37
N THR A 99 12.79 27.72 -21.47
CA THR A 99 11.57 28.49 -21.22
C THR A 99 11.14 28.52 -19.75
N TRP A 100 11.84 27.84 -18.84
CA TRP A 100 11.43 27.67 -17.45
C TRP A 100 12.32 28.44 -16.48
N ARG A 101 11.71 29.16 -15.53
CA ARG A 101 12.41 29.84 -14.42
C ARG A 101 12.30 29.00 -13.14
N VAL A 102 13.43 28.72 -12.50
CA VAL A 102 13.52 28.03 -11.21
C VAL A 102 13.89 29.04 -10.13
N PHE A 103 13.12 29.11 -9.05
CA PHE A 103 13.38 29.97 -7.88
C PHE A 103 12.73 29.38 -6.62
N ARG A 104 13.11 29.88 -5.44
CA ARG A 104 12.56 29.44 -4.15
C ARG A 104 11.87 30.62 -3.46
N THR A 105 10.68 30.38 -2.92
CA THR A 105 9.94 31.35 -2.11
C THR A 105 9.90 30.83 -0.68
N PRO A 106 10.27 31.65 0.33
CA PRO A 106 10.13 31.25 1.72
C PRO A 106 8.65 31.03 2.06
N SER A 107 8.35 29.98 2.82
CA SER A 107 7.00 29.73 3.34
C SER A 107 6.78 30.53 4.60
N SER A 108 5.64 31.21 4.71
CA SER A 108 5.18 31.83 5.97
C SER A 108 4.60 30.80 6.95
N ARG A 109 4.32 29.57 6.50
CA ARG A 109 3.83 28.49 7.37
C ARG A 109 4.98 27.96 8.24
N GLN A 110 4.73 27.85 9.54
CA GLN A 110 5.60 27.19 10.50
C GLN A 110 5.02 25.83 10.86
N THR A 111 5.87 24.81 10.95
CA THR A 111 5.50 23.47 11.40
C THR A 111 6.05 23.24 12.80
N PRO A 112 5.29 22.62 13.72
CA PRO A 112 5.82 22.24 15.02
C PRO A 112 7.07 21.38 14.89
N ASP A 113 8.10 21.68 15.69
CA ASP A 113 9.31 20.87 15.75
C ASP A 113 9.06 19.64 16.63
N LEU A 114 8.77 18.52 15.97
CA LEU A 114 8.49 17.26 16.65
C LEU A 114 9.68 16.74 17.45
N ALA A 115 10.92 17.01 17.02
CA ALA A 115 12.10 16.54 17.72
C ALA A 115 12.26 17.29 19.04
N GLU A 116 12.07 18.61 19.00
CA GLU A 116 12.13 19.46 20.18
C GLU A 116 10.98 19.18 21.15
N ILE A 117 9.76 19.02 20.63
CA ILE A 117 8.59 18.62 21.44
C ILE A 117 8.87 17.27 22.12
N THR A 118 9.37 16.28 21.38
CA THR A 118 9.69 14.96 21.94
C THR A 118 10.77 15.06 23.02
N ARG A 119 11.80 15.90 22.83
CA ARG A 119 12.86 16.15 23.81
C ARG A 119 12.27 16.74 25.10
N ILE A 120 11.36 17.72 25.00
CA ILE A 120 10.69 18.34 26.15
C ILE A 120 9.83 17.33 26.89
N PHE A 121 9.01 16.53 26.18
CA PHE A 121 8.16 15.51 26.78
C PHE A 121 8.97 14.47 27.56
N LYS A 122 10.09 14.01 26.97
CA LYS A 122 11.02 13.09 27.63
C LYS A 122 11.68 13.72 28.85
N ALA A 123 12.17 14.96 28.74
CA ALA A 123 12.87 15.65 29.83
C ALA A 123 11.98 15.89 31.05
N ASN A 124 10.66 16.05 30.84
CA ASN A 124 9.69 16.33 31.89
C ASN A 124 8.88 15.09 32.32
N ASN A 125 9.26 13.87 31.88
CA ASN A 125 8.56 12.62 32.18
C ASN A 125 7.04 12.66 31.87
N LEU A 126 6.64 13.37 30.80
CA LEU A 126 5.22 13.57 30.43
C LEU A 126 4.64 12.40 29.62
N GLY A 127 5.43 11.36 29.36
CA GLY A 127 5.02 10.25 28.50
C GLY A 127 5.14 10.55 27.00
N PRO A 128 4.48 9.78 26.13
CA PRO A 128 4.51 10.00 24.68
C PRO A 128 3.76 11.28 24.28
N VAL A 129 4.18 11.89 23.16
CA VAL A 129 3.47 13.05 22.59
C VAL A 129 2.05 12.61 22.21
N PRO A 130 1.00 13.31 22.68
CA PRO A 130 -0.38 12.94 22.39
C PRO A 130 -0.64 13.09 20.89
N MET A 131 -1.07 12.00 20.26
CA MET A 131 -1.42 11.95 18.84
C MET A 131 -2.92 11.72 18.69
N LYS A 132 -3.56 12.43 17.76
CA LYS A 132 -4.93 12.13 17.34
C LYS A 132 -4.89 10.99 16.31
N PRO A 133 -5.82 10.02 16.35
CA PRO A 133 -5.92 9.04 15.27
C PRO A 133 -6.21 9.75 13.94
N CYS A 134 -5.58 9.27 12.87
CA CYS A 134 -5.85 9.73 11.52
C CYS A 134 -7.28 9.33 11.12
N ALA A 135 -7.90 10.15 10.27
CA ALA A 135 -9.19 9.80 9.67
C ALA A 135 -9.07 8.51 8.84
N PRO A 136 -10.10 7.67 8.80
CA PRO A 136 -10.09 6.45 8.00
C PRO A 136 -9.99 6.79 6.51
N SER A 137 -9.26 5.97 5.76
CA SER A 137 -9.11 6.11 4.31
C SER A 137 -10.12 5.23 3.58
N LEU A 138 -10.79 5.78 2.55
CA LEU A 138 -11.64 5.02 1.65
C LEU A 138 -10.81 4.01 0.84
N LYS A 139 -11.19 2.73 0.90
CA LYS A 139 -10.66 1.66 0.05
C LYS A 139 -11.81 1.09 -0.79
N VAL A 140 -11.55 0.90 -2.08
CA VAL A 140 -12.50 0.33 -3.05
C VAL A 140 -11.74 -0.77 -3.78
N GLU A 141 -12.30 -1.98 -3.77
CA GLU A 141 -11.70 -3.18 -4.37
C GLU A 141 -12.73 -3.85 -5.29
N LEU A 142 -12.28 -4.33 -6.45
CA LEU A 142 -13.10 -5.12 -7.35
C LEU A 142 -13.17 -6.55 -6.81
N VAL A 143 -14.39 -7.07 -6.61
CA VAL A 143 -14.61 -8.45 -6.17
C VAL A 143 -15.05 -9.29 -7.37
N GLU A 144 -14.31 -10.37 -7.67
CA GLU A 144 -14.75 -11.37 -8.64
C GLU A 144 -15.79 -12.28 -7.98
N VAL A 145 -17.02 -12.28 -8.53
CA VAL A 145 -18.09 -13.18 -8.08
C VAL A 145 -18.08 -14.41 -8.98
N VAL A 146 -17.68 -15.57 -8.44
CA VAL A 146 -17.83 -16.85 -9.13
C VAL A 146 -19.28 -17.33 -8.95
N PRO A 147 -20.06 -17.54 -10.02
CA PRO A 147 -21.41 -18.07 -9.89
C PRO A 147 -21.35 -19.50 -9.36
N VAL A 148 -22.09 -19.77 -8.28
CA VAL A 148 -22.26 -21.13 -7.76
C VAL A 148 -23.51 -21.69 -8.44
N ASP A 149 -23.34 -22.65 -9.34
CA ASP A 149 -24.46 -23.32 -9.99
C ASP A 149 -25.31 -24.06 -8.95
N VAL A 150 -26.58 -23.66 -8.81
CA VAL A 150 -27.48 -24.09 -7.73
C VAL A 150 -28.11 -25.47 -7.98
N GLU A 151 -27.65 -26.23 -8.98
CA GLU A 151 -28.34 -27.47 -9.42
C GLU A 151 -28.07 -28.72 -8.57
N THR A 152 -27.11 -28.72 -7.63
CA THR A 152 -26.74 -29.96 -6.91
C THR A 152 -27.45 -30.22 -5.57
N LEU A 153 -28.44 -29.41 -5.16
CA LEU A 153 -29.15 -29.62 -3.87
C LEU A 153 -30.56 -30.23 -4.00
N ALA A 154 -31.10 -30.40 -5.20
CA ALA A 154 -32.42 -31.02 -5.40
C ALA A 154 -32.41 -32.56 -5.41
N GLY A 155 -31.23 -33.22 -5.39
CA GLY A 155 -31.11 -34.66 -5.59
C GLY A 155 -31.11 -35.57 -4.35
N VAL A 156 -31.23 -35.02 -3.13
CA VAL A 156 -31.12 -35.82 -1.88
C VAL A 156 -32.45 -35.95 -1.11
N ALA A 157 -33.55 -35.44 -1.66
CA ALA A 157 -34.88 -35.58 -1.07
C ALA A 157 -35.88 -36.18 -2.07
N ALA A 158 -35.72 -37.47 -2.38
CA ALA A 158 -36.75 -38.31 -3.01
C ALA A 158 -36.67 -39.74 -2.46
#